data_AF-A0A351XJS9-F1
#
_entry.id   AF-A0A351XJS9-F1
#
_cell.length_a   1.000
_cell.length_b   1.000
_cell.length_c   1.000
_cell.angle_alpha   90.00
_cell.angle_beta   90.00
_cell.angle_gamma   90.00
#
_symmetry.space_group_name_H-M   'P 1'
#
loop_
_entity.id
_entity.type
_entity.pdbx_description
1 polymer ?
#
loop_
_entity_poly.entity_id
_entity_poly.type
_entity_poly.pdbx_seq_one_letter_code
_entity_poly.pdbx_strand_id
1 'polypeptide(L)' 'DMCIGGACYPEGHPEADNKAEDIKHIKEKVDAGCEFLATQMFFDN' A
#
# COMPACT_ATOMS: atom_id res chain seq x y z
N ASP A 1 -20.88 -9.59 0.40
CA ASP A 1 -19.46 -9.23 0.51
C ASP A 1 -19.21 -7.82 0.04
N MET A 2 -18.52 -7.04 0.86
CA MET A 2 -17.92 -5.76 0.46
C MET A 2 -16.45 -6.03 0.19
N CYS A 3 -15.97 -5.71 -1.00
CA CYS A 3 -14.55 -5.79 -1.31
C CYS A 3 -13.80 -4.57 -0.75
N ILE A 4 -12.83 -4.81 0.12
CA ILE A 4 -12.00 -3.74 0.70
C ILE A 4 -10.72 -3.59 -0.13
N GLY A 5 -10.50 -2.38 -0.65
CA GLY A 5 -9.28 -1.99 -1.38
C GLY A 5 -8.41 -1.04 -0.58
N GLY A 6 -7.10 -1.13 -0.76
CA GLY A 6 -6.10 -0.31 -0.05
C GLY A 6 -5.15 0.38 -1.03
N ALA A 7 -4.68 1.57 -0.67
CA ALA A 7 -3.64 2.26 -1.44
C ALA A 7 -2.24 1.72 -1.09
N CYS A 8 -1.40 1.51 -2.11
CA CYS A 8 0.02 1.21 -1.98
C CYS A 8 0.87 2.20 -2.79
N TYR A 9 2.09 2.45 -2.34
CA TYR A 9 2.98 3.47 -2.90
C TYR A 9 4.29 2.80 -3.33
N PRO A 10 4.45 2.44 -4.62
CA PRO A 10 5.66 1.75 -5.11
C PRO A 10 6.96 2.55 -4.88
N GLU A 11 6.85 3.87 -4.94
CA GLU A 11 7.95 4.79 -4.68
C GLU A 11 8.14 5.13 -3.19
N GLY A 12 7.24 4.62 -2.33
CA GLY A 12 7.15 4.94 -0.91
C GLY A 12 6.22 6.13 -0.64
N HIS A 13 5.52 6.10 0.49
CA HIS A 13 4.69 7.22 0.91
C HIS A 13 5.57 8.43 1.31
N PRO A 14 5.20 9.68 0.97
CA PRO A 14 6.00 10.87 1.31
C PRO A 14 6.24 11.07 2.81
N GLU A 15 5.32 10.57 3.63
CA GLU A 15 5.38 10.64 5.10
C GLU A 15 5.97 9.37 5.74
N ALA A 16 6.36 8.36 4.95
CA ALA A 16 7.02 7.17 5.48
C ALA A 16 8.53 7.42 5.65
N ASP A 17 9.07 7.06 6.81
CA ASP A 17 10.50 7.18 7.11
C ASP A 17 11.39 6.40 6.13
N ASN A 18 10.87 5.29 5.60
CA ASN A 18 11.54 4.46 4.61
C ASN A 18 10.53 3.51 3.92
N LYS A 19 10.93 2.95 2.77
CA LYS A 19 10.09 1.99 2.02
C LYS A 19 9.74 0.73 2.81
N ALA A 20 10.59 0.28 3.74
CA ALA A 20 10.33 -0.93 4.50
C ALA A 20 9.17 -0.75 5.50
N GLU A 21 9.09 0.41 6.16
CA GLU A 21 7.96 0.76 7.02
C GLU A 21 6.67 0.97 6.22
N ASP A 22 6.74 1.55 5.01
CA ASP A 22 5.58 1.63 4.12
C ASP A 22 5.04 0.24 3.75
N ILE A 23 5.94 -0.69 3.39
CA ILE A 23 5.58 -2.09 3.10
C ILE A 23 4.97 -2.78 4.32
N LYS A 24 5.48 -2.50 5.52
CA LYS A 24 4.94 -3.05 6.77
C LYS A 24 3.51 -2.56 7.01
N HIS A 25 3.24 -1.27 6.84
CA HIS A 25 1.87 -0.74 6.94
C HIS A 25 0.95 -1.29 5.84
N ILE A 26 1.46 -1.51 4.62
CA ILE A 26 0.69 -2.18 3.56
C ILE A 26 0.32 -3.60 3.98
N LYS A 27 1.24 -4.35 4.60
CA LYS A 27 0.98 -5.68 5.13
C LYS A 27 -0.09 -5.66 6.22
N GLU A 28 -0.04 -4.70 7.14
CA GLU A 28 -1.08 -4.55 8.17
C GLU A 28 -2.47 -4.27 7.57
N LYS A 29 -2.55 -3.51 6.47
CA LYS A 29 -3.82 -3.31 5.73
C LYS A 29 -4.35 -4.63 5.15
N VAL A 30 -3.48 -5.45 4.57
CA VAL A 30 -3.85 -6.78 4.04
C VAL A 30 -4.31 -7.70 5.16
N ASP A 31 -3.56 -7.76 6.26
CA ASP A 31 -3.89 -8.58 7.43
C ASP A 31 -5.22 -8.11 8.09
N ALA A 32 -5.58 -6.84 7.97
CA ALA A 32 -6.87 -6.29 8.44
C ALA A 32 -8.07 -6.61 7.52
N GLY A 33 -7.87 -7.30 6.40
CA GLY A 33 -8.93 -7.72 5.49
C GLY A 33 -8.99 -6.95 4.16
N CYS A 34 -7.90 -6.29 3.76
CA CYS A 34 -7.79 -5.68 2.43
C CYS A 34 -7.57 -6.76 1.36
N GLU A 35 -8.46 -6.83 0.37
CA GLU A 35 -8.47 -7.87 -0.68
C GLU A 35 -7.66 -7.48 -1.92
N PHE A 36 -7.50 -6.20 -2.18
CA PHE A 36 -6.70 -5.71 -3.31
C PHE A 36 -6.00 -4.41 -2.99
N LEU A 37 -4.86 -4.19 -3.64
CA LEU A 37 -4.08 -2.96 -3.50
C LEU A 37 -4.04 -2.20 -4.82
N ALA A 38 -4.27 -0.90 -4.76
CA ALA A 38 -4.13 0.01 -5.89
C ALA A 38 -2.88 0.86 -5.71
N THR A 39 -1.96 0.79 -6.68
CA THR A 39 -0.73 1.59 -6.67
C THR A 39 -1.05 3.05 -6.95
N GLN A 40 -0.36 3.96 -6.27
CA GLN A 40 -0.28 5.35 -6.72
C GLN A 40 0.27 5.40 -8.17
N MET A 41 -0.14 6.41 -8.93
CA MET A 41 0.39 6.66 -10.28
C MET A 41 1.92 6.83 -10.23
N PHE A 42 2.62 6.04 -11.03
CA PHE A 42 4.05 6.12 -11.23
C PHE A 42 4.37 6.07 -12.74
N PHE A 43 5.51 6.62 -13.12
CA PHE A 43 5.94 6.68 -14.53
C PHE A 43 7.00 5.62 -14.90
N ASP A 44 7.57 4.92 -13.91
CA ASP A 44 8.65 3.94 -14.06
C ASP A 44 8.18 2.54 -13.67
N ASN A 45 8.25 1.57 -14.59
CA ASN A 45 7.64 0.23 -14.45
C ASN A 45 8.68 -0.86 -14.13
#